data_AF-A0A973DJ62-F1
#
_entry.id   AF-A0A973DJ62-F1
#
_cell.length_a   1.000
_cell.length_b   1.000
_cell.length_c   1.000
_cell.angle_alpha   90.00
_cell.angle_beta   90.00
_cell.angle_gamma   90.00
#
_symmetry.space_group_name_H-M   'P 1'
#
loop_
_entity.id
_entity.type
_entity.pdbx_description
1 polymer ?
#
loop_
_entity_poly.entity_id
_entity_poly.type
_entity_poly.pdbx_seq_one_letter_code
_entity_poly.pdbx_strand_id
1 'polypeptide(L)'
;VVLSLSYYLQSLFRLCVLVYFDRLGSQGLLRFALWLDHCLGAIRLSQADIRRETPLKFLRDAKRNLLDVIAYAYESDDVIHFLSQNDVSKSYQLNDGWEKEIKNNRLVQERYASRVATYYGLQKLTTKTPELIDAYVKKQLTELNAAENKDAIDG
;
A
#
# COMPACT_ATOMS: atom_id res chain seq x y z
N VAL A 1 -3.92 -5.99 4.94
CA VAL A 1 -3.51 -4.69 5.55
C VAL A 1 -4.57 -3.62 5.35
N VAL A 2 -4.90 -3.21 4.12
CA VAL A 2 -5.90 -2.19 3.72
C VAL A 2 -7.17 -2.09 4.59
N LEU A 3 -7.73 -3.21 5.08
CA LEU A 3 -8.91 -3.21 5.96
C LEU A 3 -8.71 -2.53 7.33
N SER A 4 -7.48 -2.20 7.75
CA SER A 4 -7.23 -1.35 8.94
C SER A 4 -7.18 0.15 8.63
N LEU A 5 -7.20 0.52 7.35
CA LEU A 5 -7.36 1.93 6.95
C LEU A 5 -8.77 2.42 7.30
N SER A 6 -8.98 3.74 7.25
CA SER A 6 -10.31 4.31 7.50
C SER A 6 -11.23 3.95 6.34
N TYR A 7 -12.55 3.96 6.56
CA TYR A 7 -13.51 3.74 5.48
C TYR A 7 -13.24 4.65 4.27
N TYR A 8 -12.90 5.91 4.52
CA TYR A 8 -12.55 6.88 3.48
C TYR A 8 -11.31 6.46 2.66
N LEU A 9 -10.23 6.03 3.33
CA LEU A 9 -9.03 5.55 2.63
C LEU A 9 -9.26 4.21 1.93
N GLN A 10 -10.11 3.33 2.48
CA GLN A 10 -10.48 2.08 1.82
C GLN A 10 -11.27 2.35 0.53
N SER A 11 -12.21 3.30 0.55
CA SER A 11 -12.95 3.71 -0.64
C SER A 11 -12.03 4.31 -1.70
N LEU A 12 -11.07 5.15 -1.30
CA LEU A 12 -10.04 5.66 -2.22
C LEU A 12 -9.18 4.54 -2.80
N PHE A 13 -8.72 3.60 -1.96
CA PHE A 13 -7.93 2.46 -2.41
C PHE A 13 -8.69 1.65 -3.48
N ARG A 14 -9.95 1.32 -3.22
CA ARG A 14 -10.80 0.57 -4.17
C ARG A 14 -11.00 1.33 -5.47
N LEU A 15 -11.25 2.64 -5.40
CA LEU A 15 -11.39 3.47 -6.59
C LEU A 15 -10.11 3.45 -7.43
N CYS A 16 -8.95 3.69 -6.82
CA CYS A 16 -7.68 3.69 -7.54
C CYS A 16 -7.36 2.31 -8.14
N VAL A 17 -7.65 1.22 -7.42
CA VAL A 17 -7.50 -0.16 -7.93
C VAL A 17 -8.43 -0.42 -9.11
N LEU A 18 -9.68 0.04 -9.04
CA LEU A 18 -10.63 -0.10 -10.14
C LEU A 18 -10.16 0.65 -11.39
N VAL A 19 -9.74 1.92 -11.25
CA VAL A 19 -9.25 2.72 -12.38
C VAL A 19 -7.94 2.16 -12.93
N TYR A 20 -7.06 1.65 -12.07
CA TYR A 20 -5.84 0.97 -12.51
C TYR A 20 -6.15 -0.26 -13.34
N PHE A 21 -7.05 -1.11 -12.86
CA PHE A 21 -7.42 -2.32 -13.56
C PHE A 21 -8.13 -2.03 -14.89
N ASP A 22 -8.99 -1.02 -14.93
CA ASP A 22 -9.64 -0.57 -16.16
C ASP A 22 -8.61 -0.15 -17.23
N ARG A 23 -7.54 0.55 -16.81
CA ARG A 23 -6.54 1.10 -17.75
C ARG A 23 -5.44 0.11 -18.14
N LEU A 24 -4.89 -0.63 -17.18
CA LEU A 24 -3.68 -1.46 -17.32
C LEU A 24 -3.94 -2.96 -17.09
N GLY A 25 -5.18 -3.33 -16.75
CA GLY A 25 -5.53 -4.71 -16.43
C GLY A 25 -4.86 -5.23 -15.17
N SER A 26 -4.51 -6.52 -15.17
CA SER A 26 -3.81 -7.17 -14.07
C SER A 26 -2.29 -6.92 -14.07
N GLN A 27 -1.75 -6.30 -15.12
CA GLN A 27 -0.30 -6.08 -15.25
C GLN A 27 0.21 -5.17 -14.13
N GLY A 28 1.12 -5.67 -13.31
CA GLY A 28 1.67 -4.93 -12.16
C GLY A 28 0.66 -4.62 -11.05
N LEU A 29 -0.55 -5.18 -11.07
CA LEU A 29 -1.64 -4.83 -10.14
C LEU A 29 -1.26 -5.04 -8.67
N LEU A 30 -0.63 -6.17 -8.35
CA LEU A 30 -0.17 -6.45 -6.98
C LEU A 30 0.85 -5.41 -6.53
N ARG A 31 1.81 -5.07 -7.39
CA ARG A 31 2.83 -4.05 -7.10
C ARG A 31 2.19 -2.71 -6.83
N PHE A 32 1.29 -2.27 -7.70
CA PHE A 32 0.51 -1.05 -7.53
C PHE A 32 -0.27 -1.04 -6.22
N ALA A 33 -0.99 -2.12 -5.90
CA ALA A 33 -1.77 -2.23 -4.68
C ALA A 33 -0.89 -2.09 -3.42
N LEU A 34 0.29 -2.72 -3.38
CA LEU A 34 1.19 -2.62 -2.23
C LEU A 34 1.84 -1.24 -2.09
N TRP A 35 2.18 -0.59 -3.21
CA TRP A 35 2.67 0.78 -3.23
C TRP A 35 1.61 1.80 -2.81
N LEU A 36 0.36 1.61 -3.26
CA LEU A 36 -0.75 2.45 -2.84
C LEU A 36 -1.04 2.29 -1.35
N ASP A 37 -1.08 1.04 -0.83
CA ASP A 37 -1.23 0.79 0.61
C ASP A 37 -0.10 1.46 1.41
N HIS A 38 1.14 1.48 0.89
CA HIS A 38 2.26 2.17 1.54
C HIS A 38 2.00 3.67 1.71
N CYS A 39 1.53 4.33 0.65
CA CYS A 39 1.22 5.75 0.67
C CYS A 39 0.04 6.07 1.60
N LEU A 40 -1.06 5.33 1.50
CA LEU A 40 -2.24 5.54 2.36
C LEU A 40 -1.97 5.13 3.81
N GLY A 41 -1.10 4.15 4.00
CA GLY A 41 -0.58 3.70 5.28
C GLY A 41 0.16 4.78 6.03
N ALA A 42 1.00 5.54 5.33
CA ALA A 42 1.70 6.68 5.90
C ALA A 42 0.72 7.72 6.47
N ILE A 43 -0.37 8.02 5.75
CA ILE A 43 -1.44 8.90 6.23
C ILE A 43 -2.06 8.32 7.51
N ARG A 44 -2.37 7.02 7.51
CA ARG A 44 -2.94 6.34 8.68
C ARG A 44 -2.00 6.35 9.89
N LEU A 45 -0.70 6.17 9.67
CA LEU A 45 0.32 6.23 10.71
C LEU A 45 0.50 7.66 11.25
N SER A 46 0.32 8.68 10.43
CA SER A 46 0.43 10.08 10.84
C SER A 46 -0.85 10.65 11.48
N GLN A 47 -2.03 10.09 11.20
CA GLN A 47 -3.31 10.67 11.60
C GLN A 47 -4.20 9.66 12.35
N ALA A 48 -4.49 9.96 13.61
CA ALA A 48 -5.41 9.18 14.43
C ALA A 48 -6.87 9.32 13.96
N ASP A 49 -7.29 10.53 13.60
CA ASP A 49 -8.62 10.82 13.02
C ASP A 49 -8.48 11.14 11.52
N ILE A 50 -9.20 10.39 10.68
CA ILE A 50 -9.20 10.57 9.23
C ILE A 50 -10.61 10.92 8.80
N ARG A 51 -10.76 12.16 8.31
CA ARG A 51 -12.03 12.71 7.87
C ARG A 51 -12.26 12.51 6.38
N ARG A 52 -13.47 12.84 5.93
CA ARG A 52 -13.89 12.72 4.53
C ARG A 52 -13.00 13.54 3.57
N GLU A 53 -12.40 14.63 4.04
CA GLU A 53 -11.57 15.50 3.21
C GLU A 53 -10.16 14.93 2.98
N THR A 54 -9.69 14.00 3.82
CA THR A 54 -8.32 13.48 3.73
C THR A 54 -8.01 12.80 2.38
N PRO A 55 -8.87 11.92 1.83
CA PRO A 55 -8.67 11.39 0.47
C PRO A 55 -8.64 12.47 -0.61
N LEU A 56 -9.47 13.50 -0.49
CA LEU A 56 -9.52 14.59 -1.47
C LEU A 56 -8.22 15.40 -1.45
N LYS A 57 -7.69 15.67 -0.27
CA LYS A 57 -6.37 16.31 -0.11
C LYS A 57 -5.26 15.45 -0.69
N PHE A 58 -5.28 14.13 -0.48
CA PHE A 58 -4.30 13.23 -1.08
C PHE A 58 -4.29 13.32 -2.61
N LEU A 59 -5.46 13.36 -3.25
CA LEU A 59 -5.56 13.47 -4.70
C LEU A 59 -5.20 14.86 -5.23
N ARG A 60 -5.54 15.92 -4.48
CA ARG A 60 -5.42 17.32 -4.93
C ARG A 60 -4.06 17.94 -4.61
N ASP A 61 -3.54 17.69 -3.42
CA ASP A 61 -2.35 18.38 -2.90
C ASP A 61 -1.04 17.73 -3.42
N ALA A 62 -1.14 16.56 -4.06
CA ALA A 62 -0.06 15.98 -4.85
C ALA A 62 0.21 16.80 -6.12
N LYS A 63 1.45 16.77 -6.64
CA LYS A 63 1.83 17.52 -7.86
C LYS A 63 0.95 17.19 -9.07
N ARG A 64 0.39 15.98 -9.11
CA ARG A 64 -0.59 15.50 -10.08
C ARG A 64 -1.60 14.63 -9.35
N ASN A 65 -2.83 14.56 -9.86
CA ASN A 65 -3.83 13.66 -9.31
C ASN A 65 -3.50 12.22 -9.68
N LEU A 66 -3.52 11.31 -8.70
CA LEU A 66 -3.22 9.88 -8.93
C LEU A 66 -4.15 9.25 -9.97
N LEU A 67 -5.44 9.63 -10.01
CA LEU A 67 -6.39 9.08 -10.98
C LEU A 67 -6.04 9.50 -12.40
N ASP A 68 -5.59 10.75 -12.59
CA ASP A 68 -5.13 11.24 -13.89
C ASP A 68 -3.85 10.52 -14.29
N VAL A 69 -2.91 10.34 -13.36
CA VAL A 69 -1.66 9.60 -13.60
C VAL A 69 -1.96 8.18 -14.06
N ILE A 70 -2.91 7.50 -13.41
CA ILE A 70 -3.32 6.15 -13.83
C ILE A 70 -3.95 6.21 -15.22
N ALA A 71 -4.91 7.11 -15.47
CA ALA A 71 -5.62 7.19 -16.76
C ALA A 71 -4.66 7.41 -17.95
N TYR A 72 -3.61 8.20 -17.76
CA TYR A 72 -2.60 8.49 -18.79
C TYR A 72 -1.37 7.58 -18.75
N ALA A 73 -1.30 6.60 -17.83
CA ALA A 73 -0.18 5.67 -17.74
C ALA A 73 -0.08 4.83 -19.01
N TYR A 74 1.14 4.63 -19.50
CA TYR A 74 1.43 3.68 -20.57
C TYR A 74 1.71 2.30 -19.96
N GLU A 75 2.48 2.27 -18.87
CA GLU A 75 2.85 1.06 -18.14
C GLU A 75 2.70 1.22 -16.63
N SER A 76 2.70 0.09 -15.92
CA SER A 76 2.62 0.08 -14.45
C SER A 76 3.70 0.92 -13.77
N ASP A 77 4.90 0.98 -14.37
CA ASP A 77 6.05 1.71 -13.84
C ASP A 77 5.80 3.22 -13.76
N ASP A 78 5.00 3.80 -14.67
CA ASP A 78 4.64 5.22 -14.63
C ASP A 78 3.91 5.58 -13.32
N VAL A 79 3.00 4.69 -12.91
CA VAL A 79 2.20 4.86 -11.69
C VAL A 79 3.06 4.63 -10.44
N ILE A 80 3.92 3.60 -10.45
CA ILE A 80 4.83 3.34 -9.33
C ILE A 80 5.83 4.49 -9.15
N HIS A 81 6.41 4.99 -10.25
CA HIS A 81 7.32 6.12 -10.22
C HIS A 81 6.65 7.37 -9.63
N PHE A 82 5.38 7.61 -9.95
CA PHE A 82 4.63 8.70 -9.33
C PHE A 82 4.43 8.49 -7.82
N LEU A 83 4.01 7.29 -7.39
CA LEU A 83 3.81 6.96 -5.98
C LEU A 83 5.10 7.06 -5.18
N SER A 84 6.24 6.67 -5.76
CA SER A 84 7.55 6.70 -5.08
C SER A 84 8.10 8.11 -4.83
N GLN A 85 7.57 9.14 -5.51
CA GLN A 85 7.94 10.53 -5.22
C GLN A 85 7.42 11.02 -3.86
N ASN A 86 6.49 10.30 -3.24
CA ASN A 86 5.94 10.67 -1.95
C ASN A 86 6.82 10.09 -0.83
N ASP A 87 7.59 10.96 -0.16
CA ASP A 87 8.42 10.53 0.96
C ASP A 87 7.54 10.23 2.20
N VAL A 88 7.38 8.93 2.46
CA VAL A 88 6.63 8.39 3.59
C VAL A 88 7.52 7.97 4.76
N SER A 89 8.84 8.06 4.61
CA SER A 89 9.83 7.49 5.54
C SER A 89 9.64 8.00 6.96
N LYS A 90 9.36 9.30 7.10
CA LYS A 90 9.12 9.95 8.40
C LYS A 90 7.94 9.33 9.15
N SER A 91 6.84 9.03 8.46
CA SER A 91 5.65 8.44 9.09
C SER A 91 5.94 7.03 9.61
N TYR A 92 6.71 6.24 8.87
CA TYR A 92 7.12 4.89 9.28
C TYR A 92 8.14 4.95 10.43
N GLN A 93 9.11 5.87 10.38
CA GLN A 93 10.12 6.05 11.42
C GLN A 93 9.51 6.47 12.77
N LEU A 94 8.54 7.38 12.77
CA LEU A 94 7.88 7.81 14.01
C LEU A 94 7.07 6.70 14.67
N ASN A 95 6.70 5.67 13.92
CA ASN A 95 5.89 4.55 14.41
C ASN A 95 6.72 3.26 14.57
N ASP A 96 8.05 3.32 14.47
CA ASP A 96 8.92 2.13 14.51
C ASP A 96 8.88 1.39 15.85
N GLY A 97 8.62 2.13 16.93
CA GLY A 97 8.45 1.61 18.29
C GLY A 97 7.09 0.98 18.56
N TRP A 98 6.22 0.85 17.55
CA TRP A 98 4.84 0.39 17.69
C TRP A 98 4.73 -0.85 18.58
N GLU A 99 5.58 -1.87 18.41
CA GLU A 99 5.53 -3.14 19.16
C GLU A 99 5.64 -2.96 20.68
N LYS A 100 6.49 -2.04 21.15
CA LYS A 100 6.66 -1.74 22.59
C LYS A 100 5.58 -0.80 23.12
N GLU A 101 4.99 -0.01 22.24
CA GLU A 101 3.96 0.97 22.56
C GLU A 101 2.54 0.42 22.44
N ILE A 102 2.33 -0.78 21.85
CA ILE A 102 1.02 -1.44 21.79
C ILE A 102 0.57 -1.76 23.21
N LYS A 103 -0.23 -0.85 23.78
CA LYS A 103 -0.81 -1.10 25.10
C LYS A 103 -2.06 -1.95 25.06
N ASN A 104 -2.69 -2.17 23.88
CA ASN A 104 -3.82 -3.10 23.65
C ASN A 104 -4.37 -3.10 22.18
N ASN A 105 -3.61 -2.66 21.17
CA ASN A 105 -4.13 -2.41 19.80
C ASN A 105 -5.35 -1.47 19.80
N ARG A 106 -5.38 -0.54 20.77
CA ARG A 106 -6.50 0.38 20.98
C ARG A 106 -6.52 1.46 19.91
N LEU A 107 -5.34 1.92 19.49
CA LEU A 107 -5.22 2.97 18.49
C LEU A 107 -5.32 2.39 17.07
N VAL A 108 -5.97 3.14 16.18
CA VAL A 108 -6.07 2.76 14.75
C VAL A 108 -4.69 2.67 14.08
N GLN A 109 -3.73 3.47 14.53
CA GLN A 109 -2.34 3.47 14.08
C GLN A 109 -1.64 2.17 14.45
N GLU A 110 -1.73 1.74 15.72
CA GLU A 110 -1.19 0.46 16.20
C GLU A 110 -1.75 -0.73 15.41
N ARG A 111 -3.06 -0.75 15.18
CA ARG A 111 -3.71 -1.82 14.39
C ARG A 111 -3.20 -1.87 12.95
N TYR A 112 -2.95 -0.71 12.35
CA TYR A 112 -2.37 -0.66 11.00
C TYR A 112 -0.91 -1.14 11.01
N ALA A 113 -0.08 -0.58 11.91
CA ALA A 113 1.32 -0.97 12.11
C ALA A 113 1.49 -2.49 12.30
N SER A 114 0.70 -3.07 13.22
CA SER A 114 0.72 -4.50 13.51
C SER A 114 0.36 -5.34 12.29
N ARG A 115 -0.70 -4.98 11.56
CA ARG A 115 -1.08 -5.72 10.34
C ARG A 115 -0.02 -5.62 9.23
N VAL A 116 0.61 -4.46 9.08
CA VAL A 116 1.73 -4.29 8.13
C VAL A 116 2.88 -5.20 8.53
N ALA A 117 3.30 -5.14 9.78
CA ALA A 117 4.40 -5.94 10.29
C ALA A 117 4.14 -7.44 10.12
N THR A 118 2.94 -7.92 10.45
CA THR A 118 2.56 -9.33 10.24
C THR A 118 2.57 -9.70 8.76
N TYR A 119 2.03 -8.86 7.88
CA TYR A 119 1.92 -9.18 6.45
C TYR A 119 3.29 -9.29 5.77
N TYR A 120 4.23 -8.42 6.12
CA TYR A 120 5.59 -8.41 5.56
C TYR A 120 6.63 -9.18 6.40
N GLY A 121 6.26 -9.67 7.60
CA GLY A 121 7.18 -10.32 8.53
C GLY A 121 8.23 -9.37 9.14
N LEU A 122 7.85 -8.14 9.46
CA LEU A 122 8.77 -7.09 9.90
C LEU A 122 8.87 -7.00 11.42
N GLN A 123 10.09 -6.74 11.91
CA GLN A 123 10.33 -6.35 13.31
C GLN A 123 10.32 -4.83 13.50
N LYS A 124 10.63 -4.08 12.44
CA LYS A 124 10.62 -2.61 12.42
C LYS A 124 9.85 -2.14 11.19
N LEU A 125 9.06 -1.10 11.33
CA LEU A 125 8.31 -0.53 10.21
C LEU A 125 9.23 0.18 9.20
N THR A 126 10.35 0.74 9.64
CA THR A 126 11.37 1.39 8.80
C THR A 126 12.01 0.44 7.80
N THR A 127 11.93 -0.88 8.01
CA THR A 127 12.41 -1.85 7.03
C THR A 127 11.45 -2.02 5.85
N LYS A 128 10.23 -1.48 5.91
CA LYS A 128 9.31 -1.42 4.76
C LYS A 128 9.75 -0.34 3.78
N THR A 129 10.85 -0.58 3.10
CA THR A 129 11.38 0.30 2.05
C THR A 129 10.74 -0.03 0.69
N PRO A 130 10.84 0.88 -0.30
CA PRO A 130 10.52 0.60 -1.70
C PRO A 130 11.07 -0.74 -2.21
N GLU A 131 12.33 -1.02 -1.92
CA GLU A 131 13.03 -2.23 -2.37
C GLU A 131 12.43 -3.48 -1.73
N LEU A 132 12.07 -3.41 -0.44
CA LEU A 132 11.40 -4.51 0.24
C LEU A 132 10.02 -4.78 -0.36
N ILE A 133 9.26 -3.74 -0.71
CA ILE A 133 7.95 -3.90 -1.36
C ILE A 133 8.13 -4.63 -2.70
N ASP A 134 9.05 -4.19 -3.55
CA ASP A 134 9.29 -4.79 -4.86
C ASP A 134 9.83 -6.22 -4.76
N ALA A 135 10.72 -6.50 -3.81
CA ALA A 135 11.20 -7.85 -3.53
C ALA A 135 10.07 -8.77 -3.04
N TYR A 136 9.19 -8.26 -2.18
CA TYR A 136 8.04 -8.99 -1.67
C TYR A 136 7.05 -9.35 -2.79
N VAL A 137 6.77 -8.40 -3.69
CA VAL A 137 5.93 -8.65 -4.87
C VAL A 137 6.51 -9.78 -5.71
N LYS A 138 7.81 -9.70 -6.05
CA LYS A 138 8.48 -10.74 -6.85
C LYS A 138 8.37 -12.10 -6.18
N LYS A 139 8.62 -12.18 -4.87
CA LYS A 139 8.49 -13.42 -4.10
C LYS A 139 7.07 -13.99 -4.20
N GLN A 140 6.04 -13.17 -3.96
CA GLN A 140 4.65 -13.62 -3.99
C GLN A 140 4.22 -14.10 -5.38
N LEU A 141 4.61 -13.39 -6.44
CA LEU A 141 4.28 -13.81 -7.82
C LEU A 141 4.98 -15.12 -8.19
N THR A 142 6.24 -15.33 -7.76
CA THR A 142 6.94 -16.60 -7.97
C THR A 142 6.24 -17.75 -7.24
N GLU A 143 5.80 -17.54 -6.00
CA GLU A 143 5.08 -18.55 -5.21
C GLU A 143 3.73 -18.90 -5.85
N LEU A 144 2.98 -17.90 -6.35
CA LEU A 144 1.72 -18.11 -7.06
C LEU A 144 1.91 -18.90 -8.35
N ASN A 145 2.88 -18.50 -9.19
CA ASN A 145 3.18 -19.20 -10.43
C ASN A 145 3.66 -20.63 -10.18
N ALA A 146 4.39 -20.86 -9.08
CA ALA A 146 4.83 -22.21 -8.71
C ALA A 146 3.66 -23.09 -8.23
N ALA A 147 2.64 -22.51 -7.60
CA ALA A 147 1.42 -23.23 -7.19
C ALA A 147 0.54 -23.59 -8.41
N GLU A 148 0.29 -22.64 -9.31
CA GLU A 148 -0.49 -22.89 -10.54
C GLU A 148 0.12 -23.99 -11.41
N ASN A 149 1.46 -24.03 -11.50
CA ASN A 149 2.15 -25.07 -12.26
C ASN A 149 2.04 -26.46 -11.59
N LYS A 150 1.94 -26.57 -10.27
CA LYS A 150 1.75 -27.87 -9.60
C LYS A 150 0.33 -28.41 -9.82
N ASP A 151 -0.67 -27.54 -9.72
CA ASP A 151 -2.07 -27.91 -9.93
C ASP A 151 -2.34 -28.34 -11.39
N ALA A 152 -1.55 -27.86 -12.36
CA ALA A 152 -1.62 -28.28 -13.76
C ALA A 152 -0.89 -29.60 -14.08
N ILE A 153 -0.04 -30.11 -13.18
CA ILE A 153 0.69 -31.38 -13.35
C ILE A 153 -0.03 -32.52 -12.63
N ASP A 154 -0.75 -32.21 -11.54
CA ASP A 154 -1.46 -33.18 -10.70
C ASP A 154 -2.97 -33.33 -11.05
N GLY A 155 -3.46 -32.61 -12.07
CA GLY A 155 -4.85 -32.66 -12.57
C GLY A 155 -4.99 -33.28 -13.96
#